data_AF-O88827-F1
#
_entry.id   AF-O88827-F1
#
_cell.length_a   1.000
_cell.length_b   1.000
_cell.length_c   1.000
_cell.angle_alpha   90.00
_cell.angle_beta   90.00
_cell.angle_gamma   90.00
#
_symmetry.space_group_name_H-M   'P 1'
#
loop_
_entity.id
_entity.type
_entity.pdbx_description
1 polymer ?
#
loop_
_entity_poly.entity_id
_entity_poly.type
_entity_poly.pdbx_seq_one_letter_code
_entity_poly.pdbx_strand_id
1 'polypeptide(L)'
;MERDGEQAGQGPRHGPAGNGRELESPAAASLLAPMDLGEEPLEKAERARTAKDPNTYKVLSLVLSVCVLTTILGCILGLKPSCAKEVKSCKGRCFERTFSNCRCDAACVSLGNCCLDFQETCVEPTHIWTCNKFRCGEKRLSRFVCSCADDCKAHNDCCINYSSVCQEKKSWVEEACETIDAPQCPAEFESPPTLLFSLDGFRAEYLHTWGGLLPVISKLKNCGTYTKNMRPVYPTKTFPNHYSIVTGLYPESHGII
;
A
#
# COMPACT_ATOMS: atom_id res chain seq x y z
N MET A 1 -69.70 20.72 7.89
CA MET A 1 -69.74 20.94 6.43
C MET A 1 -69.26 19.66 5.77
N GLU A 2 -70.04 19.18 4.82
CA GLU A 2 -69.69 18.18 3.78
C GLU A 2 -68.39 18.58 3.01
N ARG A 3 -67.70 17.71 2.25
CA ARG A 3 -68.01 16.35 1.74
C ARG A 3 -66.72 15.59 1.34
N ASP A 4 -66.85 14.26 1.14
CA ASP A 4 -66.12 13.26 0.31
C ASP A 4 -64.83 13.67 -0.47
N GLY A 5 -63.79 12.84 -0.69
CA GLY A 5 -63.53 11.40 -0.48
C GLY A 5 -62.08 11.05 -0.93
N GLU A 6 -61.62 9.82 -1.19
CA GLU A 6 -62.24 8.48 -1.05
C GLU A 6 -61.19 7.33 -0.81
N GLN A 7 -60.97 6.39 -1.76
CA GLN A 7 -60.40 5.03 -1.61
C GLN A 7 -59.15 4.78 -2.51
N ALA A 8 -58.07 4.10 -2.07
CA ALA A 8 -57.84 2.66 -1.85
C ALA A 8 -57.73 1.81 -3.16
N GLY A 9 -56.99 0.69 -3.24
CA GLY A 9 -56.07 0.04 -2.30
C GLY A 9 -55.71 -1.41 -2.74
N GLN A 10 -54.67 -1.98 -2.10
CA GLN A 10 -54.32 -3.42 -2.05
C GLN A 10 -53.83 -4.15 -3.33
N GLY A 11 -52.76 -4.94 -3.16
CA GLY A 11 -52.28 -5.97 -4.09
C GLY A 11 -51.79 -7.22 -3.33
N PRO A 12 -52.14 -8.46 -3.73
CA PRO A 12 -51.78 -9.69 -3.01
C PRO A 12 -50.56 -10.45 -3.59
N ARG A 13 -50.11 -11.50 -2.90
CA ARG A 13 -48.96 -12.38 -3.24
C ARG A 13 -49.38 -13.72 -3.89
N HIS A 14 -48.36 -14.39 -4.44
CA HIS A 14 -48.21 -15.82 -4.82
C HIS A 14 -48.65 -16.25 -6.25
N GLY A 15 -47.78 -17.06 -6.88
CA GLY A 15 -48.05 -17.85 -8.11
C GLY A 15 -48.50 -19.28 -7.77
N PRO A 16 -48.27 -20.34 -8.59
CA PRO A 16 -47.29 -20.46 -9.70
C PRO A 16 -47.80 -21.18 -10.99
N ALA A 17 -46.85 -21.53 -11.89
CA ALA A 17 -46.84 -22.60 -12.91
C ALA A 17 -47.47 -22.38 -14.33
N GLY A 18 -46.73 -22.82 -15.37
CA GLY A 18 -47.32 -23.51 -16.54
C GLY A 18 -47.11 -22.99 -17.98
N ASN A 19 -45.96 -23.33 -18.61
CA ASN A 19 -45.70 -23.56 -20.06
C ASN A 19 -46.33 -22.72 -21.21
N GLY A 20 -45.46 -22.23 -22.12
CA GLY A 20 -45.81 -21.81 -23.50
C GLY A 20 -44.58 -21.47 -24.36
N ARG A 21 -44.41 -22.15 -25.51
CA ARG A 21 -43.39 -22.00 -26.59
C ARG A 21 -43.59 -20.70 -27.41
N GLU A 22 -42.72 -20.20 -28.30
CA GLU A 22 -41.35 -20.49 -28.81
C GLU A 22 -40.86 -19.23 -29.59
N LEU A 23 -39.56 -18.88 -29.60
CA LEU A 23 -38.84 -18.43 -30.83
C LEU A 23 -37.29 -18.39 -30.67
N GLU A 24 -36.66 -19.32 -31.38
CA GLU A 24 -35.33 -19.35 -32.04
C GLU A 24 -34.04 -18.67 -31.50
N SER A 25 -33.06 -19.56 -31.25
CA SER A 25 -31.64 -19.53 -31.69
C SER A 25 -30.57 -18.69 -30.94
N PRO A 26 -29.64 -19.40 -30.27
CA PRO A 26 -28.21 -19.09 -30.38
C PRO A 26 -27.32 -20.35 -30.61
N ALA A 27 -26.16 -20.16 -31.25
CA ALA A 27 -25.10 -21.15 -31.38
C ALA A 27 -23.80 -20.60 -30.74
N ALA A 28 -22.92 -21.39 -30.11
CA ALA A 28 -23.02 -22.76 -29.61
C ALA A 28 -22.00 -22.93 -28.46
N ALA A 29 -22.22 -23.88 -27.54
CA ALA A 29 -21.33 -24.17 -26.42
C ALA A 29 -21.08 -25.68 -26.25
N SER A 30 -19.99 -25.99 -25.52
CA SER A 30 -19.50 -27.28 -25.03
C SER A 30 -20.40 -28.52 -25.11
N LEU A 31 -19.79 -29.64 -25.53
CA LEU A 31 -20.35 -30.99 -25.40
C LEU A 31 -19.44 -31.88 -24.55
N LEU A 32 -20.04 -32.66 -23.65
CA LEU A 32 -19.42 -33.80 -22.97
C LEU A 32 -20.42 -34.96 -22.83
N ALA A 33 -19.92 -36.17 -23.11
CA ALA A 33 -20.34 -37.47 -22.57
C ALA A 33 -21.73 -38.04 -22.96
N PRO A 34 -22.00 -39.35 -22.73
CA PRO A 34 -21.11 -40.51 -22.55
C PRO A 34 -21.47 -41.68 -23.52
N MET A 35 -20.80 -42.83 -23.40
CA MET A 35 -21.41 -44.15 -23.08
C MET A 35 -20.36 -45.29 -23.12
N ASP A 36 -20.63 -46.37 -22.37
CA ASP A 36 -19.77 -47.54 -22.14
C ASP A 36 -20.60 -48.83 -22.27
N LEU A 37 -19.99 -49.94 -22.74
CA LEU A 37 -20.34 -51.37 -22.56
C LEU A 37 -19.71 -52.29 -23.64
N GLY A 38 -18.96 -53.34 -23.23
CA GLY A 38 -18.86 -54.62 -23.98
C GLY A 38 -17.48 -55.26 -24.21
N GLU A 39 -17.38 -56.59 -23.99
CA GLU A 39 -16.16 -57.42 -23.93
C GLU A 39 -16.26 -58.70 -24.83
N GLU A 40 -15.22 -59.37 -25.34
CA GLU A 40 -13.78 -59.03 -25.43
C GLU A 40 -13.13 -59.47 -26.80
N PRO A 41 -12.73 -60.73 -27.08
CA PRO A 41 -11.38 -60.90 -27.63
C PRO A 41 -11.26 -61.64 -28.97
N LEU A 42 -10.18 -61.35 -29.73
CA LEU A 42 -9.29 -62.40 -30.26
C LEU A 42 -7.88 -61.91 -30.72
N GLU A 43 -6.86 -62.59 -30.18
CA GLU A 43 -5.48 -62.83 -30.66
C GLU A 43 -4.72 -61.93 -31.68
N LYS A 44 -3.59 -61.40 -31.17
CA LYS A 44 -2.20 -61.69 -31.59
C LYS A 44 -1.66 -61.10 -32.91
N ALA A 45 -0.80 -60.09 -32.76
CA ALA A 45 0.42 -59.94 -33.57
C ALA A 45 1.54 -59.31 -32.73
N GLU A 46 2.65 -60.03 -32.52
CA GLU A 46 3.84 -59.49 -31.85
C GLU A 46 4.53 -58.43 -32.72
N ARG A 47 4.91 -57.30 -32.11
CA ARG A 47 6.07 -56.53 -32.59
C ARG A 47 6.88 -56.01 -31.41
N ALA A 48 8.15 -56.42 -31.37
CA ALA A 48 9.00 -56.29 -30.21
C ALA A 48 9.16 -54.85 -29.72
N ARG A 49 8.84 -54.61 -28.44
CA ARG A 49 9.52 -53.56 -27.67
C ARG A 49 10.97 -54.02 -27.50
N THR A 50 11.90 -53.36 -28.18
CA THR A 50 13.30 -53.40 -27.77
C THR A 50 13.38 -52.84 -26.35
N ALA A 51 13.66 -53.71 -25.37
CA ALA A 51 13.84 -53.32 -23.99
C ALA A 51 15.07 -52.40 -23.91
N LYS A 52 14.83 -51.08 -23.93
CA LYS A 52 15.90 -50.09 -23.83
C LYS A 52 16.50 -50.21 -22.44
N ASP A 53 17.75 -50.66 -22.41
CA ASP A 53 18.44 -51.11 -21.19
C ASP A 53 18.27 -50.09 -20.04
N PRO A 54 17.93 -50.54 -18.81
CA PRO A 54 17.78 -49.63 -17.68
C PRO A 54 19.03 -48.78 -17.38
N ASN A 55 20.20 -49.15 -17.89
CA ASN A 55 21.38 -48.29 -17.82
C ASN A 55 21.34 -47.14 -18.85
N THR A 56 20.74 -47.32 -20.04
CA THR A 56 20.71 -46.25 -21.05
C THR A 56 19.85 -45.07 -20.63
N TYR A 57 18.71 -45.28 -19.94
CA TYR A 57 17.91 -44.15 -19.43
C TYR A 57 18.63 -43.40 -18.32
N LYS A 58 19.38 -44.10 -17.45
CA LYS A 58 20.18 -43.48 -16.39
C LYS A 58 21.26 -42.59 -16.99
N VAL A 59 22.01 -43.09 -17.98
CA VAL A 59 23.03 -42.32 -18.69
C VAL A 59 22.43 -41.10 -19.39
N LEU A 60 21.31 -41.24 -20.12
CA LEU A 60 20.62 -40.11 -20.76
C LEU A 60 20.14 -39.06 -19.75
N SER A 61 19.57 -39.49 -18.62
CA SER A 61 19.10 -38.61 -17.56
C SER A 61 20.26 -37.85 -16.89
N LEU A 62 21.39 -38.53 -16.65
CA LEU A 62 22.59 -37.93 -16.07
C LEU A 62 23.22 -36.90 -17.03
N VAL A 63 23.31 -37.22 -18.32
CA VAL A 63 23.79 -36.29 -19.36
C VAL A 63 22.87 -35.07 -19.48
N LEU A 64 21.55 -35.26 -19.52
CA LEU A 64 20.59 -34.15 -19.55
C LEU A 64 20.69 -33.27 -18.29
N SER A 65 20.83 -33.87 -17.11
CA SER A 65 21.02 -33.14 -15.85
C SER A 65 22.31 -32.31 -15.87
N VAL A 66 23.43 -32.87 -16.34
CA VAL A 66 24.70 -32.14 -16.47
C VAL A 66 24.60 -31.00 -17.50
N CYS A 67 23.94 -31.20 -18.64
CA CYS A 67 23.70 -30.14 -19.64
C CYS A 67 22.79 -29.01 -19.09
N VAL A 68 21.76 -29.34 -18.31
CA VAL A 68 20.90 -28.33 -17.65
C VAL A 68 21.68 -27.59 -16.55
N LEU A 69 22.46 -28.29 -15.73
CA LEU A 69 23.26 -27.65 -14.68
C LEU A 69 24.36 -26.74 -15.26
N THR A 70 25.04 -27.16 -16.32
CA THR A 70 26.06 -26.34 -16.99
C THR A 70 25.48 -25.15 -17.74
N THR A 71 24.29 -25.26 -18.35
CA THR A 71 23.61 -24.10 -18.95
C THR A 71 23.08 -23.14 -17.89
N ILE A 72 22.52 -23.62 -16.78
CA ILE A 72 22.12 -22.77 -15.64
C ILE A 72 23.34 -22.05 -15.05
N LEU A 73 24.43 -22.75 -14.79
CA LEU A 73 25.67 -22.17 -14.26
C LEU A 73 26.30 -21.19 -15.26
N GLY A 74 26.26 -21.50 -16.55
CA GLY A 74 26.67 -20.61 -17.64
C GLY A 74 25.79 -19.35 -17.75
N CYS A 75 24.49 -19.46 -17.51
CA CYS A 75 23.61 -18.31 -17.40
C CYS A 75 23.91 -17.47 -16.16
N ILE A 76 24.09 -18.07 -14.98
CA ILE A 76 24.37 -17.34 -13.73
C ILE A 76 25.74 -16.63 -13.76
N LEU A 77 26.76 -17.25 -14.35
CA LEU A 77 28.12 -16.69 -14.43
C LEU A 77 28.34 -15.81 -15.68
N GLY A 78 27.69 -16.13 -16.80
CA GLY A 78 27.80 -15.43 -18.08
C GLY A 78 26.86 -14.24 -18.21
N LEU A 79 25.62 -14.34 -17.70
CA LEU A 79 24.80 -13.17 -17.39
C LEU A 79 25.27 -12.59 -16.06
N LYS A 80 26.46 -12.01 -16.03
CA LYS A 80 26.68 -10.88 -15.13
C LYS A 80 25.63 -9.84 -15.50
N PRO A 81 24.68 -9.49 -14.61
CA PRO A 81 23.84 -8.33 -14.88
C PRO A 81 24.77 -7.12 -14.85
N SER A 82 25.11 -6.59 -16.04
CA SER A 82 25.83 -5.32 -16.20
C SER A 82 24.93 -4.13 -15.86
N CYS A 83 24.29 -4.20 -14.69
CA CYS A 83 23.72 -3.08 -13.95
C CYS A 83 24.81 -2.30 -13.19
N ALA A 84 26.08 -2.48 -13.56
CA ALA A 84 27.19 -1.59 -13.25
C ALA A 84 27.38 -0.52 -14.34
N LYS A 85 26.28 0.06 -14.85
CA LYS A 85 26.34 1.44 -15.34
C LYS A 85 26.32 2.31 -14.09
N GLU A 86 27.33 3.13 -13.88
CA GLU A 86 27.23 4.28 -12.98
C GLU A 86 26.03 5.11 -13.44
N VAL A 87 24.91 4.99 -12.72
CA VAL A 87 23.74 5.83 -12.96
C VAL A 87 24.15 7.22 -12.51
N LYS A 88 24.40 8.11 -13.48
CA LYS A 88 24.85 9.48 -13.23
C LYS A 88 23.76 10.23 -12.47
N SER A 89 23.85 10.18 -11.15
CA SER A 89 22.90 10.73 -10.17
C SER A 89 23.18 12.20 -9.90
N CYS A 90 22.16 12.96 -9.48
CA CYS A 90 22.34 14.31 -8.94
C CYS A 90 22.74 14.37 -7.46
N LYS A 91 22.80 13.22 -6.76
CA LYS A 91 23.23 13.13 -5.37
C LYS A 91 24.60 13.79 -5.18
N GLY A 92 24.67 14.72 -4.25
CA GLY A 92 25.88 15.48 -3.93
C GLY A 92 26.23 16.65 -4.85
N ARG A 93 25.56 16.82 -6.01
CA ARG A 93 25.88 17.86 -7.02
C ARG A 93 24.67 18.66 -7.53
N CYS A 94 23.60 18.73 -6.74
CA CYS A 94 22.45 19.57 -7.03
C CYS A 94 22.85 21.04 -7.22
N PHE A 95 22.38 21.64 -8.32
CA PHE A 95 22.65 23.00 -8.77
C PHE A 95 24.10 23.31 -9.16
N GLU A 96 24.98 22.31 -9.24
CA GLU A 96 26.35 22.47 -9.70
C GLU A 96 26.47 22.33 -11.23
N ARG A 97 27.24 23.25 -11.85
CA ARG A 97 27.51 23.23 -13.29
C ARG A 97 28.61 22.22 -13.62
N THR A 98 28.25 20.93 -13.63
CA THR A 98 29.16 19.84 -14.04
C THR A 98 29.03 19.50 -15.53
N PHE A 99 30.16 19.38 -16.23
CA PHE A 99 30.22 18.93 -17.63
C PHE A 99 30.09 17.40 -17.72
N SER A 100 28.93 16.90 -17.31
CA SER A 100 28.55 15.48 -17.33
C SER A 100 27.51 15.24 -18.43
N ASN A 101 27.32 13.98 -18.85
CA ASN A 101 26.30 13.60 -19.85
C ASN A 101 24.87 14.00 -19.43
N CYS A 102 24.64 14.21 -18.12
CA CYS A 102 23.40 14.77 -17.60
C CYS A 102 23.70 15.86 -16.55
N ARG A 103 22.80 16.85 -16.49
CA ARG A 103 22.92 18.06 -15.66
C ARG A 103 22.01 18.01 -14.44
N CYS A 104 22.38 18.79 -13.42
CA CYS A 104 21.69 18.88 -12.13
C CYS A 104 21.38 20.33 -11.72
N ASP A 105 21.46 21.27 -12.66
CA ASP A 105 21.13 22.68 -12.48
C ASP A 105 19.84 23.03 -13.22
N ALA A 106 19.18 24.12 -12.82
CA ALA A 106 17.84 24.48 -13.31
C ALA A 106 17.70 24.61 -14.84
N ALA A 107 18.80 24.88 -15.58
CA ALA A 107 18.77 24.92 -17.04
C ALA A 107 18.64 23.54 -17.69
N CYS A 108 18.83 22.44 -16.96
CA CYS A 108 18.71 21.09 -17.53
C CYS A 108 17.30 20.78 -18.06
N VAL A 109 16.28 21.41 -17.44
CA VAL A 109 14.87 21.21 -17.80
C VAL A 109 14.58 21.79 -19.18
N SER A 110 15.05 23.01 -19.46
CA SER A 110 14.89 23.64 -20.78
C SER A 110 15.77 23.00 -21.86
N LEU A 111 16.84 22.30 -21.47
CA LEU A 111 17.75 21.58 -22.37
C LEU A 111 17.39 20.10 -22.57
N GLY A 112 16.39 19.57 -21.85
CA GLY A 112 16.01 18.15 -21.91
C GLY A 112 17.11 17.17 -21.48
N ASN A 113 18.09 17.61 -20.67
CA ASN A 113 19.28 16.83 -20.33
C ASN A 113 19.55 16.70 -18.81
N CYS A 114 18.49 16.80 -18.00
CA CYS A 114 18.57 16.50 -16.58
C CYS A 114 19.00 15.04 -16.34
N CYS A 115 19.66 14.77 -15.21
CA CYS A 115 19.74 13.40 -14.71
C CYS A 115 18.36 12.91 -14.26
N LEU A 116 18.12 11.61 -14.34
CA LEU A 116 16.80 11.00 -14.10
C LEU A 116 16.25 11.29 -12.69
N ASP A 117 17.14 11.47 -11.71
CA ASP A 117 16.85 11.72 -10.30
C ASP A 117 16.89 13.21 -9.92
N PHE A 118 17.03 14.13 -10.88
CA PHE A 118 17.14 15.57 -10.61
C PHE A 118 15.94 16.12 -9.83
N GLN A 119 14.73 15.69 -10.19
CA GLN A 119 13.50 16.12 -9.53
C GLN A 119 13.47 15.66 -8.06
N GLU A 120 13.60 14.36 -7.83
CA GLU A 120 13.57 13.71 -6.51
C GLU A 120 14.72 14.14 -5.58
N THR A 121 15.89 14.46 -6.15
CA THR A 121 17.11 14.77 -5.38
C THR A 121 17.32 16.25 -5.14
N CYS A 122 16.85 17.13 -6.04
CA CYS A 122 17.17 18.56 -6.00
C CYS A 122 15.93 19.48 -5.87
N VAL A 123 14.75 19.03 -6.31
CA VAL A 123 13.53 19.88 -6.40
C VAL A 123 12.49 19.48 -5.36
N GLU A 124 12.18 18.18 -5.24
CA GLU A 124 11.25 17.67 -4.21
C GLU A 124 11.64 18.05 -2.76
N PRO A 125 12.92 17.94 -2.34
CA PRO A 125 13.34 18.33 -0.99
C PRO A 125 13.04 19.79 -0.60
N THR A 126 12.79 20.69 -1.56
CA THR A 126 12.42 22.09 -1.28
C THR A 126 10.95 22.26 -0.88
N HIS A 127 10.14 21.21 -0.96
CA HIS A 127 8.71 21.26 -0.67
C HIS A 127 8.15 20.04 0.08
N ILE A 128 8.98 19.03 0.41
CA ILE A 128 8.61 17.88 1.23
C ILE A 128 9.33 17.89 2.59
N TRP A 129 8.63 17.46 3.64
CA TRP A 129 9.12 17.34 5.02
C TRP A 129 9.57 15.91 5.38
N THR A 130 9.89 15.10 4.37
CA THR A 130 10.23 13.68 4.51
C THR A 130 11.54 13.29 3.81
N CYS A 131 12.25 12.35 4.40
CA CYS A 131 13.30 11.58 3.74
C CYS A 131 12.70 10.46 2.88
N ASN A 132 13.43 10.12 1.83
CA ASN A 132 13.26 8.93 1.00
C ASN A 132 14.64 8.28 0.80
N LYS A 133 14.72 7.14 0.11
CA LYS A 133 15.99 6.40 -0.08
C LYS A 133 17.06 7.18 -0.87
N PHE A 134 16.66 8.12 -1.73
CA PHE A 134 17.59 8.95 -2.51
C PHE A 134 18.23 10.06 -1.66
N ARG A 135 17.46 10.60 -0.69
CA ARG A 135 17.87 11.68 0.22
C ARG A 135 18.80 11.27 1.37
N CYS A 136 18.88 10.00 1.74
CA CYS A 136 19.74 9.57 2.85
C CYS A 136 21.23 9.84 2.55
N GLY A 137 21.91 10.64 3.37
CA GLY A 137 23.29 11.09 3.08
C GLY A 137 23.34 12.06 1.89
N GLU A 138 22.31 12.91 1.75
CA GLU A 138 22.33 14.04 0.81
C GLU A 138 23.36 15.11 1.21
N LYS A 139 23.79 15.92 0.25
CA LYS A 139 24.54 17.14 0.54
C LYS A 139 23.55 18.20 1.08
N ARG A 140 23.82 18.77 2.25
CA ARG A 140 22.99 19.83 2.83
C ARG A 140 22.84 21.00 1.85
N LEU A 141 21.60 21.41 1.62
CA LEU A 141 21.23 22.61 0.90
C LEU A 141 20.25 23.42 1.74
N SER A 142 20.50 24.71 1.90
CA SER A 142 19.67 25.65 2.69
C SER A 142 18.27 25.90 2.13
N ARG A 143 17.93 25.30 0.98
CA ARG A 143 16.61 25.38 0.33
C ARG A 143 15.70 24.21 0.69
N PHE A 144 16.21 23.21 1.41
CA PHE A 144 15.42 22.02 1.78
C PHE A 144 14.64 22.31 3.05
N VAL A 145 13.40 21.80 3.15
CA VAL A 145 12.49 22.08 4.30
C VAL A 145 13.02 21.45 5.60
N CYS A 146 13.66 20.29 5.46
CA CYS A 146 14.34 19.54 6.50
C CYS A 146 15.47 18.74 5.85
N SER A 147 16.45 18.27 6.63
CA SER A 147 17.63 17.56 6.12
C SER A 147 17.53 16.04 6.28
N CYS A 148 18.16 15.33 5.35
CA CYS A 148 18.46 13.90 5.42
C CYS A 148 19.97 13.60 5.35
N ALA A 149 20.80 14.64 5.55
CA ALA A 149 22.26 14.55 5.65
C ALA A 149 22.69 13.97 7.01
N ASP A 150 23.87 13.36 7.07
CA ASP A 150 24.32 12.59 8.26
C ASP A 150 24.54 13.46 9.52
N ASP A 151 24.80 14.75 9.31
CA ASP A 151 24.97 15.79 10.31
C ASP A 151 23.63 16.46 10.74
N CYS A 152 22.47 16.06 10.21
CA CYS A 152 21.18 16.68 10.57
C CYS A 152 20.86 16.63 12.06
N LYS A 153 21.35 15.60 12.78
CA LYS A 153 21.19 15.51 14.24
C LYS A 153 22.02 16.54 15.00
N ALA A 154 23.17 16.95 14.45
CA ALA A 154 24.00 18.00 15.05
C ALA A 154 23.42 19.40 14.82
N HIS A 155 22.44 19.55 13.94
CA HIS A 155 21.76 20.82 13.64
C HIS A 155 20.27 20.83 14.05
N ASN A 156 19.77 19.71 14.58
CA ASN A 156 18.35 19.50 14.95
C ASN A 156 17.36 19.81 13.79
N ASP A 157 17.78 19.58 12.54
CA ASP A 157 17.01 19.89 11.32
C ASP A 157 16.60 18.63 10.53
N CYS A 158 16.76 17.42 11.10
CA CYS A 158 16.37 16.17 10.45
C CYS A 158 14.87 16.12 10.11
N CYS A 159 14.53 15.56 8.95
CA CYS A 159 13.13 15.22 8.64
C CYS A 159 12.57 14.18 9.61
N ILE A 160 11.26 14.22 9.87
CA ILE A 160 10.59 13.42 10.91
C ILE A 160 10.79 11.90 10.78
N ASN A 161 10.95 11.40 9.56
CA ASN A 161 11.17 9.99 9.23
C ASN A 161 12.64 9.63 8.91
N TYR A 162 13.61 10.52 9.20
CA TYR A 162 15.03 10.25 8.94
C TYR A 162 15.53 8.99 9.65
N SER A 163 15.13 8.78 10.92
CA SER A 163 15.51 7.60 11.70
C SER A 163 15.01 6.29 11.07
N SER A 164 13.77 6.27 10.56
CA SER A 164 13.20 5.05 9.98
C SER A 164 13.65 4.80 8.54
N VAL A 165 13.83 5.85 7.74
CA VAL A 165 14.22 5.73 6.33
C VAL A 165 15.73 5.56 6.14
N CYS A 166 16.55 6.24 6.95
CA CYS A 166 18.01 6.33 6.76
C CYS A 166 18.83 5.63 7.85
N GLN A 167 18.22 5.19 8.95
CA GLN A 167 18.92 4.48 10.04
C GLN A 167 18.31 3.11 10.36
N GLU A 168 17.50 2.56 9.46
CA GLU A 168 16.85 1.23 9.54
C GLU A 168 16.06 0.99 10.84
N LYS A 169 15.64 2.05 11.52
CA LYS A 169 14.77 1.94 12.70
C LYS A 169 13.33 1.70 12.25
N LYS A 170 12.55 1.05 13.10
CA LYS A 170 11.09 1.02 12.89
C LYS A 170 10.52 2.42 13.11
N SER A 171 9.52 2.77 12.32
CA SER A 171 8.63 3.88 12.66
C SER A 171 7.60 3.43 13.71
N TRP A 172 7.03 4.37 14.45
CA TRP A 172 6.05 4.08 15.51
C TRP A 172 4.89 3.17 15.05
N VAL A 173 4.46 3.27 13.78
CA VAL A 173 3.36 2.45 13.26
C VAL A 173 3.76 0.98 12.99
N GLU A 174 5.05 0.69 12.83
CA GLU A 174 5.60 -0.65 12.56
C GLU A 174 6.02 -1.42 13.82
N GLU A 175 6.08 -0.73 14.96
CA GLU A 175 6.33 -1.34 16.27
C GLU A 175 5.09 -2.12 16.76
N ALA A 176 5.26 -3.01 17.75
CA ALA A 176 4.14 -3.71 18.37
C ALA A 176 3.24 -2.76 19.19
N CYS A 177 2.11 -3.26 19.69
CA CYS A 177 1.46 -2.62 20.84
C CYS A 177 2.21 -3.04 22.12
N GLU A 178 2.44 -2.10 23.02
CA GLU A 178 3.06 -2.31 24.32
C GLU A 178 2.15 -1.72 25.40
N THR A 179 2.12 -2.31 26.59
CA THR A 179 1.36 -1.79 27.74
C THR A 179 2.22 -0.76 28.47
N ILE A 180 1.67 0.44 28.69
CA ILE A 180 2.35 1.54 29.36
C ILE A 180 1.76 1.69 30.77
N ASP A 181 2.20 0.83 31.69
CA ASP A 181 1.73 0.83 33.09
C ASP A 181 2.25 2.04 33.90
N ALA A 182 3.41 2.59 33.51
CA ALA A 182 4.01 3.78 34.11
C ALA A 182 4.57 4.71 33.00
N PRO A 183 4.41 6.05 33.13
CA PRO A 183 4.84 6.99 32.10
C PRO A 183 6.37 7.11 32.05
N GLN A 184 6.94 6.98 30.85
CA GLN A 184 8.37 7.15 30.60
C GLN A 184 8.67 8.59 30.17
N CYS A 185 8.70 9.51 31.14
CA CYS A 185 8.90 10.95 30.89
C CYS A 185 10.36 11.38 31.10
N PRO A 186 10.88 12.36 30.33
CA PRO A 186 12.11 13.08 30.65
C PRO A 186 12.02 13.80 32.01
N ALA A 187 13.17 14.15 32.61
CA ALA A 187 13.24 14.73 33.95
C ALA A 187 12.53 16.08 34.09
N GLU A 188 12.32 16.78 32.98
CA GLU A 188 11.60 18.06 32.89
C GLU A 188 10.06 17.91 33.01
N PHE A 189 9.54 16.68 32.89
CA PHE A 189 8.11 16.38 32.93
C PHE A 189 7.74 15.57 34.19
N GLU A 190 7.42 16.28 35.27
CA GLU A 190 6.90 15.68 36.52
C GLU A 190 5.57 14.92 36.32
N SER A 191 4.83 15.23 35.26
CA SER A 191 3.59 14.55 34.87
C SER A 191 3.47 14.44 33.34
N PRO A 192 2.80 13.40 32.82
CA PRO A 192 2.67 13.22 31.37
C PRO A 192 1.78 14.32 30.76
N PRO A 193 2.24 15.03 29.71
CA PRO A 193 1.46 16.06 29.05
C PRO A 193 0.27 15.47 28.27
N THR A 194 -0.84 16.20 28.22
CA THR A 194 -2.03 15.82 27.44
C THR A 194 -2.10 16.61 26.14
N LEU A 195 -2.22 15.91 25.00
CA LEU A 195 -2.41 16.50 23.67
C LEU A 195 -3.81 16.22 23.15
N LEU A 196 -4.60 17.27 22.91
CA LEU A 196 -5.89 17.17 22.23
C LEU A 196 -5.70 17.33 20.71
N PHE A 197 -5.71 16.22 19.98
CA PHE A 197 -5.62 16.23 18.51
C PHE A 197 -7.02 16.10 17.90
N SER A 198 -7.53 17.17 17.27
CA SER A 198 -8.81 17.15 16.56
C SER A 198 -8.65 16.95 15.06
N LEU A 199 -9.54 16.15 14.46
CA LEU A 199 -9.72 16.01 13.01
C LEU A 199 -11.14 16.44 12.67
N ASP A 200 -11.32 17.67 12.19
CA ASP A 200 -12.67 18.21 11.95
C ASP A 200 -13.40 17.41 10.85
N GLY A 201 -14.70 17.21 11.03
CA GLY A 201 -15.54 16.39 10.17
C GLY A 201 -15.21 14.89 10.15
N PHE A 202 -14.29 14.38 10.98
CA PHE A 202 -13.93 12.96 11.00
C PHE A 202 -15.05 12.09 11.59
N ARG A 203 -16.00 11.68 10.73
CA ARG A 203 -17.15 10.85 11.10
C ARG A 203 -16.67 9.47 11.56
N ALA A 204 -17.24 8.97 12.67
CA ALA A 204 -16.88 7.67 13.24
C ALA A 204 -16.94 6.48 12.25
N GLU A 205 -17.88 6.52 11.29
CA GLU A 205 -18.02 5.53 10.23
C GLU A 205 -16.78 5.43 9.33
N TYR A 206 -15.98 6.50 9.17
CA TYR A 206 -14.75 6.45 8.39
C TYR A 206 -13.73 5.45 8.96
N LEU A 207 -13.62 5.32 10.29
CA LEU A 207 -12.72 4.35 10.92
C LEU A 207 -13.32 2.93 10.96
N HIS A 208 -14.64 2.79 10.85
CA HIS A 208 -15.29 1.49 10.69
C HIS A 208 -15.08 0.91 9.29
N THR A 209 -15.23 1.73 8.24
CA THR A 209 -15.18 1.30 6.84
C THR A 209 -13.77 1.37 6.26
N TRP A 210 -13.02 2.45 6.54
CA TRP A 210 -11.71 2.71 5.92
C TRP A 210 -10.52 2.49 6.86
N GLY A 211 -10.73 1.87 8.03
CA GLY A 211 -9.65 1.65 9.02
C GLY A 211 -8.44 0.88 8.46
N GLY A 212 -8.65 -0.01 7.49
CA GLY A 212 -7.56 -0.72 6.80
C GLY A 212 -6.64 0.18 5.95
N LEU A 213 -7.10 1.39 5.59
CA LEU A 213 -6.32 2.41 4.87
C LEU A 213 -5.71 3.47 5.80
N LEU A 214 -6.00 3.40 7.10
CA LEU A 214 -5.60 4.39 8.11
C LEU A 214 -4.72 3.76 9.19
N PRO A 215 -3.52 3.24 8.86
CA PRO A 215 -2.74 2.37 9.76
C PRO A 215 -2.36 3.05 11.08
N VAL A 216 -2.04 4.35 11.07
CA VAL A 216 -1.70 5.12 12.28
C VAL A 216 -2.91 5.24 13.23
N ILE A 217 -4.08 5.65 12.72
CA ILE A 217 -5.30 5.79 13.53
C ILE A 217 -5.80 4.42 14.00
N SER A 218 -5.69 3.40 13.14
CA SER A 218 -6.01 2.01 13.51
C SER A 218 -5.07 1.46 14.58
N LYS A 219 -3.76 1.81 14.58
CA LYS A 219 -2.85 1.46 15.67
C LYS A 219 -3.25 2.17 16.97
N LEU A 220 -3.56 3.47 16.95
CA LEU A 220 -4.06 4.19 18.13
C LEU A 220 -5.33 3.57 18.70
N LYS A 221 -6.27 3.17 17.83
CA LYS A 221 -7.49 2.44 18.21
C LYS A 221 -7.20 1.07 18.85
N ASN A 222 -6.24 0.33 18.32
CA ASN A 222 -5.98 -1.06 18.71
C ASN A 222 -5.08 -1.18 19.96
N CYS A 223 -4.12 -0.27 20.13
CA CYS A 223 -3.24 -0.23 21.31
C CYS A 223 -3.76 0.68 22.43
N GLY A 224 -4.82 1.48 22.17
CA GLY A 224 -5.37 2.46 23.10
C GLY A 224 -6.83 2.19 23.47
N THR A 225 -7.51 3.20 24.03
CA THR A 225 -8.94 3.13 24.38
C THR A 225 -9.80 3.71 23.25
N TYR A 226 -10.83 2.98 22.82
CA TYR A 226 -11.68 3.36 21.69
C TYR A 226 -13.17 3.17 21.95
N THR A 227 -14.00 4.12 21.50
CA THR A 227 -15.46 3.97 21.37
C THR A 227 -15.87 3.98 19.90
N LYS A 228 -16.82 3.11 19.53
CA LYS A 228 -17.40 3.09 18.17
C LYS A 228 -18.04 4.42 17.78
N ASN A 229 -18.58 5.17 18.73
CA ASN A 229 -19.16 6.49 18.47
C ASN A 229 -18.96 7.39 19.70
N MET A 230 -18.51 8.62 19.47
CA MET A 230 -18.63 9.73 20.43
C MET A 230 -19.79 10.61 19.95
N ARG A 231 -20.70 10.98 20.85
CA ARG A 231 -21.88 11.79 20.49
C ARG A 231 -21.51 13.29 20.51
N PRO A 232 -21.69 14.03 19.40
CA PRO A 232 -21.51 15.48 19.39
C PRO A 232 -22.64 16.20 20.14
N VAL A 233 -22.40 17.46 20.52
CA VAL A 233 -23.47 18.38 20.95
C VAL A 233 -24.26 18.90 19.75
N TYR A 234 -25.48 19.37 19.99
CA TYR A 234 -26.29 20.09 19.00
C TYR A 234 -26.03 21.61 19.09
N PRO A 235 -25.86 22.32 17.97
CA PRO A 235 -25.80 21.78 16.60
C PRO A 235 -24.44 21.12 16.32
N THR A 236 -24.43 20.14 15.42
CA THR A 236 -23.24 19.36 15.05
C THR A 236 -22.33 20.18 14.12
N LYS A 237 -21.71 21.22 14.68
CA LYS A 237 -20.84 22.20 14.02
C LYS A 237 -19.50 22.32 14.75
N THR A 238 -18.47 22.72 14.01
CA THR A 238 -17.08 22.85 14.47
C THR A 238 -16.98 23.65 15.77
N PHE A 239 -17.40 24.91 15.77
CA PHE A 239 -17.24 25.82 16.92
C PHE A 239 -17.94 25.34 18.19
N PRO A 240 -19.27 25.03 18.17
CA PRO A 240 -19.95 24.48 19.34
C PRO A 240 -19.26 23.23 19.89
N ASN A 241 -18.92 22.26 19.05
CA ASN A 241 -18.35 20.98 19.51
C ASN A 241 -16.94 21.10 20.06
N HIS A 242 -16.05 21.86 19.40
CA HIS A 242 -14.69 22.06 19.90
C HIS A 242 -14.70 22.80 21.24
N TYR A 243 -15.59 23.79 21.41
CA TYR A 243 -15.68 24.54 22.67
C TYR A 243 -16.35 23.71 23.78
N SER A 244 -17.37 22.90 23.47
CA SER A 244 -17.92 21.91 24.42
C SER A 244 -16.87 20.91 24.91
N ILE A 245 -15.96 20.44 24.05
CA ILE A 245 -14.90 19.47 24.43
C ILE A 245 -13.94 20.07 25.47
N VAL A 246 -13.52 21.33 25.30
CA VAL A 246 -12.55 21.97 26.22
C VAL A 246 -13.19 22.62 27.46
N THR A 247 -14.51 22.82 27.48
CA THR A 247 -15.23 23.40 28.63
C THR A 247 -16.03 22.38 29.43
N GLY A 248 -16.42 21.25 28.83
CA GLY A 248 -17.36 20.30 29.43
C GLY A 248 -18.82 20.78 29.48
N LEU A 249 -19.14 21.90 28.82
CA LEU A 249 -20.46 22.55 28.85
C LEU A 249 -21.24 22.32 27.55
N TYR A 250 -22.56 22.48 27.60
CA TYR A 250 -23.41 22.55 26.41
C TYR A 250 -23.36 23.95 25.75
N PRO A 251 -23.68 24.08 24.45
CA PRO A 251 -23.75 25.36 23.73
C PRO A 251 -24.61 26.44 24.38
N GLU A 252 -25.74 26.06 24.97
CA GLU A 252 -26.62 26.96 25.75
C GLU A 252 -25.95 27.56 27.00
N SER A 253 -24.92 26.90 27.54
CA SER A 253 -24.18 27.34 28.73
C SER A 253 -22.88 28.07 28.39
N HIS A 254 -22.17 27.65 27.34
CA HIS A 254 -20.91 28.28 26.94
C HIS A 254 -21.05 29.36 25.85
N GLY A 255 -22.27 29.64 25.38
CA GLY A 255 -22.60 30.80 24.53
C GLY A 255 -22.10 30.74 23.08
N ILE A 256 -21.64 29.58 22.61
CA ILE A 256 -21.20 29.37 21.22
C ILE A 256 -22.17 28.40 20.56
N ILE A 257 -23.19 28.96 19.89
CA ILE A 257 -24.33 28.26 19.29
C ILE A 257 -24.14 27.95 17.81
#